data_AF-A0A1G2IGZ1-F1
#
_entry.id   AF-A0A1G2IGZ1-F1
#
_cell.length_a   1.000
_cell.length_b   1.000
_cell.length_c   1.000
_cell.angle_alpha   90.00
_cell.angle_beta   90.00
_cell.angle_gamma   90.00
#
_symmetry.space_group_name_H-M   'P 1'
#
loop_
_entity.id
_entity.type
_entity.pdbx_description
1 polymer ?
#
loop_
_entity_poly.entity_id
_entity_poly.type
_entity_poly.pdbx_seq_one_letter_code
_entity_poly.pdbx_strand_id
1 'polypeptide(L)' 'MALLTIIVTPRKGENVSDVESQINSALKNVPGVSFAWSAATGEFRVDYSDDINFKELSDRLRKCMGLNKNSVRKKRQVS' A
#
# COMPACT_ATOMS: atom_id res chain seq x y z
N MET A 1 10.36 -0.15 -17.70
CA MET A 1 9.95 -0.63 -16.37
C MET A 1 8.70 0.12 -15.99
N ALA A 2 7.58 -0.57 -15.80
CA ALA A 2 6.31 0.05 -15.45
C ALA A 2 6.13 -0.01 -13.93
N LEU A 3 5.95 1.14 -13.28
CA LEU A 3 5.58 1.18 -11.86
C LEU A 3 4.09 0.89 -11.72
N LEU A 4 3.75 0.05 -10.75
CA LEU A 4 2.39 -0.25 -10.36
C LEU A 4 2.10 0.36 -8.99
N THR A 5 0.86 0.78 -8.75
CA THR A 5 0.46 1.43 -7.49
C THR A 5 -0.64 0.64 -6.79
N ILE A 6 -0.48 0.41 -5.48
CA ILE A 6 -1.55 -0.02 -4.58
C ILE A 6 -2.05 1.20 -3.82
N ILE A 7 -3.36 1.37 -3.76
CA ILE A 7 -3.98 2.39 -2.92
C ILE A 7 -4.45 1.73 -1.63
N VAL A 8 -4.02 2.31 -0.51
CA VAL A 8 -4.42 1.92 0.84
C VAL A 8 -5.15 3.09 1.46
N THR A 9 -6.44 2.90 1.72
CA THR A 9 -7.29 3.92 2.35
C THR A 9 -7.41 3.60 3.84
N PRO A 10 -6.90 4.45 4.73
CA PRO A 10 -7.09 4.29 6.17
C PRO A 10 -8.57 4.42 6.53
N ARG A 11 -9.00 3.76 7.61
CA ARG A 11 -10.38 3.86 8.10
C ARG A 11 -10.60 5.24 8.73
N LYS A 12 -11.87 5.68 8.73
CA LYS A 12 -12.26 6.95 9.36
C LYS A 12 -11.93 6.90 10.85
N GLY A 13 -11.04 7.80 11.30
CA GLY A 13 -10.57 7.89 12.68
C GLY A 13 -9.25 7.17 12.96
N GLU A 14 -8.66 6.46 11.98
CA GLU A 14 -7.28 5.96 12.12
C GLU A 14 -6.28 7.11 12.00
N ASN A 15 -5.24 7.05 12.84
CA ASN A 15 -4.14 8.00 12.78
C ASN A 15 -3.24 7.64 11.58
N VAL A 16 -2.96 8.63 10.74
CA VAL A 16 -2.12 8.47 9.54
C VAL A 16 -0.75 7.93 9.92
N SER A 17 -0.13 8.43 11.00
CA SER A 17 1.20 7.97 11.43
C SER A 17 1.23 6.52 11.88
N ASP A 18 0.16 6.02 12.50
CA ASP A 18 0.06 4.61 12.90
C ASP A 18 -0.04 3.70 11.67
N VAL A 19 -0.83 4.12 10.68
CA VAL A 19 -0.98 3.41 9.41
C VAL A 19 0.33 3.44 8.62
N GLU A 20 1.01 4.59 8.59
CA GLU A 20 2.31 4.77 7.96
C GLU A 20 3.35 3.80 8.56
N SER A 21 3.41 3.68 9.88
CA SER A 21 4.30 2.76 10.59
C SER A 21 4.00 1.29 10.27
N GLN A 22 2.73 0.93 10.14
CA GLN A 22 2.31 -0.43 9.75
C GLN A 22 2.71 -0.75 8.30
N ILE A 23 2.48 0.18 7.37
CA ILE A 23 2.89 0.02 5.96
C ILE A 23 4.42 -0.10 5.89
N ASN A 24 5.15 0.77 6.60
CA ASN A 24 6.60 0.71 6.65
C ASN A 24 7.09 -0.66 7.17
N SER A 25 6.47 -1.17 8.23
CA SER A 25 6.79 -2.48 8.80
C SER A 25 6.50 -3.62 7.81
N ALA A 26 5.42 -3.54 7.04
CA ALA A 26 5.07 -4.53 6.02
C ALA A 26 6.09 -4.56 4.86
N LEU A 27 6.62 -3.38 4.51
CA LEU A 27 7.45 -3.15 3.33
C LEU A 27 8.95 -3.12 3.63
N LYS A 28 9.36 -3.12 4.90
CA LYS A 28 10.76 -3.02 5.36
C LYS A 28 11.74 -3.97 4.65
N ASN A 29 11.26 -5.14 4.22
CA ASN A 29 12.05 -6.17 3.55
C ASN A 29 11.63 -6.41 2.09
N VAL A 30 10.98 -5.44 1.43
CA VAL A 30 10.58 -5.53 0.03
C VAL A 30 11.35 -4.47 -0.77
N PRO A 31 12.46 -4.85 -1.44
CA PRO A 31 13.23 -3.91 -2.25
C PRO A 31 12.40 -3.46 -3.45
N GLY A 32 12.59 -2.21 -3.88
CA GLY A 32 11.87 -1.66 -5.04
C GLY A 32 10.40 -1.31 -4.76
N VAL A 33 10.05 -1.10 -3.48
CA VAL A 33 8.76 -0.54 -3.06
C VAL A 33 8.99 0.80 -2.39
N SER A 34 8.13 1.76 -2.71
CA SER A 34 8.05 3.05 -2.05
C SER A 34 6.60 3.34 -1.71
N PHE A 35 6.36 4.18 -0.70
CA PHE A 35 5.01 4.60 -0.40
C PHE A 35 4.96 6.04 0.07
N ALA A 36 3.84 6.71 -0.17
CA ALA A 36 3.62 8.10 0.19
C ALA A 36 2.17 8.34 0.60
N TRP A 37 1.98 9.19 1.61
CA TRP A 37 0.66 9.70 1.98
C TRP A 37 0.23 10.83 1.05
N SER A 38 -0.99 10.74 0.52
CA SER A 38 -1.63 11.78 -0.26
C SER A 38 -2.71 12.45 0.58
N ALA A 39 -2.38 13.59 1.20
CA ALA A 39 -3.35 14.38 1.98
C ALA A 39 -4.53 14.88 1.12
N ALA A 40 -4.31 15.09 -0.19
CA ALA A 40 -5.35 15.52 -1.12
C ALA A 40 -6.44 14.45 -1.34
N THR A 41 -6.07 13.16 -1.30
CA THR A 41 -7.03 12.05 -1.49
C THR A 41 -7.36 11.34 -0.19
N GLY A 42 -6.59 11.56 0.88
CA GLY A 42 -6.72 10.82 2.12
C GLY A 42 -6.28 9.36 1.99
N GLU A 43 -5.28 9.07 1.15
CA GLU A 43 -4.86 7.70 0.83
C GLU A 43 -3.34 7.54 0.83
N PHE A 44 -2.86 6.34 1.19
CA PHE A 44 -1.49 5.93 0.95
C PHE A 44 -1.36 5.31 -0.43
N ARG A 45 -0.36 5.75 -1.18
CA ARG A 45 0.04 5.16 -2.45
C ARG A 45 1.29 4.35 -2.23
N VAL A 46 1.26 3.07 -2.60
CA VAL A 46 2.41 2.16 -2.53
C VAL A 46 2.81 1.83 -3.97
N ASP A 47 3.91 2.41 -4.42
CA ASP A 47 4.47 2.20 -5.75
C ASP A 47 5.49 1.06 -5.71
N TYR A 48 5.36 0.10 -6.62
CA TYR A 48 6.17 -1.12 -6.68
C TYR A 48 6.53 -1.49 -8.12
N SER A 49 7.69 -2.13 -8.31
CA SER A 49 8.12 -2.63 -9.63
C SER A 49 7.19 -3.73 -10.14
N ASP A 50 7.04 -3.86 -11.46
CA ASP A 50 6.30 -4.94 -12.10
C ASP A 50 6.90 -6.34 -11.84
N ASP A 51 8.18 -6.39 -11.47
CA ASP A 51 8.87 -7.61 -11.00
C ASP A 51 8.32 -8.14 -9.66
N ILE A 52 7.65 -7.30 -8.87
CA ILE A 52 7.12 -7.67 -7.56
C ILE A 52 5.72 -8.26 -7.73
N ASN A 53 5.53 -9.47 -7.18
CA ASN A 53 4.24 -10.13 -7.21
C ASN A 53 3.21 -9.35 -6.38
N PHE A 54 2.26 -8.71 -7.07
CA PHE A 54 1.15 -7.98 -6.44
C PHE A 54 0.46 -8.79 -5.34
N LYS A 55 0.25 -10.10 -5.54
CA LYS A 55 -0.46 -10.94 -4.58
C LYS A 55 0.31 -11.01 -3.26
N GLU A 56 1.61 -11.24 -3.33
CA GLU A 56 2.48 -11.29 -2.16
C GLU A 56 2.52 -9.94 -1.43
N LEU A 57 2.69 -8.85 -2.17
CA LEU A 57 2.70 -7.50 -1.61
C LEU A 57 1.37 -7.16 -0.93
N SER A 58 0.25 -7.50 -1.58
CA SER A 58 -1.09 -7.28 -1.04
C SER A 58 -1.35 -8.13 0.20
N ASP A 59 -0.87 -9.38 0.25
CA ASP A 59 -1.03 -10.28 1.40
C ASP A 59 -0.19 -9.78 2.60
N ARG A 60 1.00 -9.24 2.36
CA ARG A 60 1.82 -8.58 3.41
C ARG A 60 1.15 -7.35 3.98
N LEU A 61 0.67 -6.44 3.12
CA LEU A 61 -0.03 -5.22 3.55
C LEU A 61 -1.29 -5.56 4.35
N ARG A 62 -2.08 -6.55 3.89
CA ARG A 62 -3.27 -7.03 4.62
C ARG A 62 -2.94 -7.60 5.99
N LYS A 63 -1.89 -8.44 6.08
CA LYS A 63 -1.44 -9.04 7.34
C LYS A 63 -0.94 -7.99 8.33
N CYS A 64 -0.14 -7.03 7.87
CA CYS A 64 0.47 -6.04 8.75
C CYS A 64 -0.52 -5.02 9.28
N MET A 65 -1.49 -4.63 8.44
CA MET A 65 -2.48 -3.63 8.82
C MET A 65 -3.75 -4.22 9.47
N GLY A 66 -3.83 -5.54 9.64
CA GLY A 66 -5.07 -6.22 10.05
C GLY A 66 -6.26 -5.89 9.13
N LEU A 67 -6.00 -5.44 7.90
CA LEU A 67 -7.04 -4.99 6.98
C LEU A 67 -7.85 -6.19 6.51
N ASN A 68 -9.17 -6.07 6.64
CA ASN A 68 -10.10 -7.04 6.08
C ASN A 68 -9.91 -7.11 4.54
N LYS A 69 -10.17 -8.28 3.94
CA LYS A 69 -9.88 -8.64 2.53
C LYS A 69 -10.40 -7.64 1.48
N ASN A 70 -11.35 -6.78 1.87
CA ASN A 70 -11.99 -5.78 1.01
C ASN A 70 -11.27 -4.43 0.95
N SER A 71 -10.27 -4.18 1.80
CA SER A 71 -9.68 -2.83 1.97
C SER A 71 -8.50 -2.53 1.03
N VAL A 72 -8.00 -3.55 0.31
CA VAL A 72 -6.85 -3.42 -0.61
C VAL A 72 -7.33 -3.73 -2.02
N ARG A 73 -7.35 -2.71 -2.89
CA ARG A 73 -7.73 -2.81 -4.31
C ARG A 73 -6.53 -2.50 -5.21
N LYS A 74 -6.28 -3.37 -6.19
CA LYS A 74 -5.34 -3.11 -7.28
C LYS A 74 -5.94 -2.03 -8.17
N LYS A 75 -5.28 -0.89 -8.34
CA LYS A 75 -5.67 0.10 -9.33
C LYS A 75 -4.59 0.11 -10.40
N ARG A 76 -4.93 -0.38 -11.60
CA ARG A 76 -4.01 -0.32 -12.74
C ARG A 76 -4.01 1.13 -13.23
N GLN A 77 -2.86 1.78 -13.25
CA GLN A 77 -2.75 3.09 -13.89
C GLN A 77 -2.97 2.87 -15.39
N VAL A 78 -4.02 3.49 -15.94
CA VAL A 78 -4.26 3.55 -17.37
C VAL A 78 -3.67 4.88 -17.81
N SER A 79 -2.56 4.83 -18.57
CA SER A 79 -1.97 5.99 -19.22
C SER A 79 -2.93 6.61 -20.23
#